data_AF-A0A2Z3GZ01-F1
#
_entry.id   AF-A0A2Z3GZ01-F1
#
_cell.length_a   1.000
_cell.length_b   1.000
_cell.length_c   1.000
_cell.angle_alpha   90.00
_cell.angle_beta   90.00
_cell.angle_gamma   90.00
#
_symmetry.space_group_name_H-M   'P 1'
#
loop_
_entity.id
_entity.type
_entity.pdbx_description
1 polymer ?
#
loop_
_entity_poly.entity_id
_entity_poly.type
_entity_poly.pdbx_seq_one_letter_code
_entity_poly.pdbx_strand_id
1 'polypeptide(L)'
;MSGTAFLVVRRALTAGGAGCGDQFVSDTGSRVPLRLFVTRVAAEAHASALGTAARSTVSPFTHVTVSDSLAASLRALGFPVECPDDPWDEEWRVWWDLCQDLITVEQRAAVWELFAEMPLFEVLEVELE
;
A
#
# COMPACT_ATOMS: atom_id res chain seq x y z
N MET A 1 -5.71 -34.81 -8.39
CA MET A 1 -4.38 -34.63 -7.77
C MET A 1 -4.44 -33.24 -7.18
N SER A 2 -4.54 -33.12 -5.87
CA SER A 2 -4.55 -31.80 -5.23
C SER A 2 -3.18 -31.15 -5.39
N GLY A 3 -3.16 -29.91 -5.86
CA GLY A 3 -1.92 -29.16 -6.08
C GLY A 3 -2.00 -27.79 -5.45
N THR A 4 -0.95 -27.38 -4.76
CA THR A 4 -0.84 -26.02 -4.22
C THR A 4 -0.50 -25.03 -5.33
N ALA A 5 -1.21 -23.91 -5.37
CA ALA A 5 -0.94 -22.79 -6.25
C ALA A 5 -0.92 -21.47 -5.46
N PHE A 6 -0.44 -20.41 -6.10
CA PHE A 6 -0.22 -19.11 -5.47
C PHE A 6 -1.00 -18.04 -6.24
N LEU A 7 -1.99 -17.44 -5.59
CA LEU A 7 -2.88 -16.44 -6.15
C LEU A 7 -2.41 -15.04 -5.76
N VAL A 8 -2.04 -14.23 -6.76
CA VAL A 8 -1.84 -12.79 -6.56
C VAL A 8 -3.20 -12.11 -6.54
N VAL A 9 -3.45 -11.34 -5.48
CA VAL A 9 -4.68 -10.57 -5.28
C VAL A 9 -4.35 -9.09 -5.09
N ARG A 10 -5.25 -8.21 -5.53
CA ARG A 10 -5.26 -6.80 -5.11
C ARG A 10 -6.04 -6.68 -3.81
N ARG A 11 -5.47 -6.03 -2.80
CA ARG A 11 -6.21 -5.70 -1.56
C ARG A 11 -7.19 -4.56 -1.87
N ALA A 12 -8.42 -4.66 -1.39
CA ALA A 12 -9.22 -3.44 -1.23
C ALA A 12 -8.71 -2.72 0.01
N LEU A 13 -8.47 -1.43 -0.15
CA LEU A 13 -8.24 -0.52 0.96
C LEU A 13 -9.62 0.05 1.31
N THR A 14 -10.14 -0.26 2.49
CA THR A 14 -11.35 0.39 2.99
C THR A 14 -11.01 1.82 3.41
N ALA A 15 -11.82 2.79 2.98
CA ALA A 15 -11.72 4.15 3.47
C ALA A 15 -12.06 4.15 4.97
N GLY A 16 -11.05 4.34 5.82
CA GLY A 16 -11.32 4.45 7.25
C GLY A 16 -10.14 4.22 8.17
N GLY A 17 -9.03 3.61 7.75
CA GLY A 17 -7.78 3.52 8.53
C GLY A 17 -7.89 2.92 9.95
N ALA A 18 -9.08 2.56 10.41
CA ALA A 18 -9.35 2.04 11.74
C ALA A 18 -9.03 0.55 11.74
N GLY A 19 -7.73 0.27 11.72
CA GLY A 19 -7.20 -0.94 12.31
C GLY A 19 -7.50 -0.92 13.81
N CYS A 20 -8.72 -1.27 14.19
CA CYS A 20 -8.96 -1.75 15.54
C CYS A 20 -8.16 -3.05 15.64
N GLY A 21 -7.17 -3.09 16.55
CA GLY A 21 -6.11 -4.11 16.63
C GLY A 21 -6.57 -5.57 16.79
N ASP A 22 -7.88 -5.84 16.76
CA ASP A 22 -8.49 -7.17 16.87
C ASP A 22 -9.07 -7.72 15.54
N GLN A 23 -9.02 -6.97 14.43
CA GLN A 23 -9.66 -7.41 13.16
C GLN A 23 -8.73 -7.97 12.09
N PHE A 24 -7.48 -8.32 12.42
CA PHE A 24 -6.60 -9.10 11.54
C PHE A 24 -7.03 -10.58 11.38
N VAL A 25 -8.30 -10.90 11.64
CA VAL A 25 -8.94 -12.13 11.20
C VAL A 25 -9.65 -11.84 9.87
N SER A 26 -8.85 -11.83 8.80
CA SER A 26 -9.24 -12.35 7.49
C SER A 26 -10.66 -11.98 6.99
N ASP A 27 -10.93 -10.71 6.69
CA ASP A 27 -11.98 -10.40 5.72
C ASP A 27 -11.39 -10.47 4.30
N THR A 28 -11.62 -11.59 3.63
CA THR A 28 -11.25 -11.85 2.23
C THR A 28 -12.24 -11.26 1.23
N GLY A 29 -13.40 -10.74 1.69
CA GLY A 29 -14.51 -10.34 0.83
C GLY A 29 -14.21 -9.22 -0.17
N SER A 30 -13.12 -8.48 0.05
CA SER A 30 -12.75 -7.34 -0.80
C SER A 30 -11.46 -7.54 -1.62
N ARG A 31 -10.86 -8.74 -1.59
CA ARG A 31 -9.68 -9.05 -2.42
C ARG A 31 -10.10 -9.35 -3.85
N VAL A 32 -9.44 -8.72 -4.82
CA VAL A 32 -9.70 -8.98 -6.26
C VAL A 32 -8.63 -9.95 -6.79
N PRO A 33 -9.00 -11.18 -7.18
CA PRO A 33 -8.08 -12.11 -7.81
C PRO A 33 -7.52 -11.54 -9.10
N LEU A 34 -6.20 -11.57 -9.26
CA LEU A 34 -5.54 -11.07 -10.47
C LEU A 34 -4.96 -12.20 -11.30
N ARG A 35 -4.14 -13.05 -10.68
CA ARG A 35 -3.38 -14.07 -11.42
C ARG A 35 -2.91 -15.21 -10.54
N LEU A 36 -3.00 -16.43 -11.06
CA LEU A 36 -2.54 -17.65 -10.41
C LEU A 36 -1.15 -18.08 -10.94
N PHE A 37 -0.32 -18.62 -10.06
CA PHE A 37 1.02 -19.12 -10.33
C PHE A 37 1.24 -20.49 -9.70
N VAL A 38 2.11 -21.29 -10.31
CA VAL A 38 2.51 -22.61 -9.78
C VAL A 38 3.67 -22.53 -8.78
N THR A 39 4.37 -21.39 -8.70
CA THR A 39 5.44 -21.16 -7.71
C THR A 39 5.23 -19.85 -6.97
N ARG A 40 5.57 -19.86 -5.68
CA ARG A 40 5.49 -18.68 -4.81
C ARG A 40 6.38 -17.55 -5.31
N VAL A 41 7.61 -17.87 -5.70
CA VAL A 41 8.59 -16.89 -6.21
C VAL A 41 8.06 -16.12 -7.40
N ALA A 42 7.38 -16.79 -8.34
CA ALA A 42 6.79 -16.12 -9.50
C ALA A 42 5.62 -15.20 -9.11
N ALA A 43 4.79 -15.62 -8.15
CA ALA A 43 3.70 -14.81 -7.62
C ALA A 43 4.23 -13.56 -6.89
N GLU A 44 5.25 -13.71 -6.05
CA GLU A 44 5.87 -12.61 -5.30
C GLU A 44 6.54 -11.61 -6.25
N ALA A 45 7.27 -12.09 -7.26
CA ALA A 45 7.85 -11.23 -8.28
C ALA A 45 6.77 -10.44 -9.05
N HIS A 46 5.64 -11.08 -9.36
CA HIS A 46 4.52 -10.42 -10.03
C HIS A 46 3.83 -9.38 -9.12
N ALA A 47 3.58 -9.72 -7.85
CA ALA A 47 2.99 -8.81 -6.87
C ALA A 47 3.89 -7.59 -6.63
N SER A 48 5.21 -7.80 -6.54
CA SER A 48 6.20 -6.73 -6.42
C SER A 48 6.19 -5.80 -7.63
N ALA A 49 6.20 -6.35 -8.85
CA ALA A 49 6.14 -5.55 -10.09
C ALA A 49 4.84 -4.72 -10.18
N LEU A 50 3.69 -5.31 -9.82
CA LEU A 50 2.41 -4.59 -9.73
C LEU A 50 2.46 -3.49 -8.67
N GLY A 51 3.06 -3.79 -7.50
CA GLY A 51 3.28 -2.82 -6.42
C GLY A 51 4.08 -1.62 -6.91
N THR A 52 5.26 -1.84 -7.50
CA THR A 52 6.09 -0.77 -8.08
C THR A 52 5.32 0.07 -9.10
N ALA A 53 4.58 -0.57 -10.00
CA ALA A 53 3.79 0.13 -11.00
C ALA A 53 2.61 0.94 -10.41
N ALA A 54 1.96 0.45 -9.36
CA ALA A 54 0.86 1.16 -8.71
C ALA A 54 1.37 2.36 -7.88
N ARG A 55 2.52 2.21 -7.21
CA ARG A 55 3.13 3.25 -6.36
C ARG A 55 3.51 4.53 -7.10
N SER A 56 3.62 4.48 -8.43
CA SER A 56 3.85 5.67 -9.26
C SER A 56 2.58 6.49 -9.56
N THR A 57 1.40 5.90 -9.40
CA THR A 57 0.12 6.52 -9.79
C THR A 57 -0.89 6.63 -8.65
N VAL A 58 -0.70 5.89 -7.56
CA VAL A 58 -1.59 5.87 -6.40
C VAL A 58 -1.03 6.76 -5.29
N SER A 59 -1.91 7.53 -4.65
CA SER A 59 -1.57 8.25 -3.42
C SER A 59 -1.56 7.29 -2.22
N PRO A 60 -0.48 7.24 -1.43
CA PRO A 60 -0.43 6.41 -0.22
C PRO A 60 -1.39 6.90 0.88
N PHE A 61 -1.86 8.15 0.78
CA PHE A 61 -2.74 8.79 1.77
C PHE A 61 -4.23 8.57 1.53
N THR A 62 -4.62 7.83 0.48
CA THR A 62 -6.03 7.66 0.09
C THR A 62 -6.89 7.05 1.21
N HIS A 63 -6.28 6.25 2.09
CA HIS A 63 -7.00 5.46 3.10
C HIS A 63 -6.29 5.38 4.47
N VAL A 64 -5.35 6.29 4.75
CA VAL A 64 -4.51 6.24 5.95
C VAL A 64 -4.65 7.52 6.74
N THR A 65 -4.87 7.38 8.05
CA THR A 65 -4.66 8.47 9.01
C THR A 65 -3.18 8.57 9.31
N VAL A 66 -2.59 9.74 9.12
CA VAL A 66 -1.16 9.94 9.34
C VAL A 66 -0.94 10.10 10.84
N SER A 67 -0.17 9.22 11.49
CA SER A 67 0.20 9.44 12.89
C SER A 67 1.23 10.57 13.05
N ASP A 68 1.39 11.11 14.25
CA ASP A 68 2.46 12.10 14.54
C ASP A 68 3.86 11.58 14.17
N SER A 69 4.12 10.29 14.43
CA SER A 69 5.39 9.64 14.09
C SER A 69 5.60 9.54 12.57
N LEU A 70 4.54 9.24 11.82
CA LEU A 70 4.59 9.19 10.37
C LEU A 70 4.76 10.60 9.78
N ALA A 71 4.04 11.59 10.30
CA ALA A 71 4.17 13.00 9.90
C ALA A 71 5.60 13.51 10.13
N ALA A 72 6.21 13.21 11.28
CA ALA A 72 7.61 13.57 11.55
C ALA A 72 8.58 12.90 10.55
N SER A 73 8.34 11.63 10.22
CA SER A 73 9.15 10.90 9.23
C SER A 73 9.03 11.48 7.83
N LEU A 74 7.82 11.88 7.43
CA LEU A 74 7.55 12.54 6.15
C LEU A 74 8.25 13.92 6.07
N ARG A 75 8.17 14.73 7.13
CA ARG A 75 8.86 16.04 7.19
C ARG A 75 10.38 15.91 7.00
N ALA A 76 10.97 14.83 7.49
CA ALA A 76 12.41 14.58 7.36
C ALA A 76 12.86 14.25 5.92
N LEU A 77 11.94 13.91 5.01
CA LEU A 77 12.28 13.59 3.60
C LEU A 77 12.53 14.83 2.73
N GLY A 78 12.31 16.05 3.26
CA GLY A 78 12.62 17.30 2.59
C GLY A 78 11.74 17.59 1.37
N PHE A 79 10.42 17.54 1.56
CA PHE A 79 9.46 17.86 0.51
C PHE A 79 9.50 19.35 0.10
N PRO A 80 9.17 19.66 -1.17
CA PRO A 80 9.14 21.05 -1.66
C PRO A 80 7.93 21.84 -1.14
N VAL A 81 6.92 21.15 -0.62
CA VAL A 81 5.71 21.73 -0.03
C VAL A 81 5.70 21.37 1.45
N GLU A 82 5.45 22.36 2.30
CA GLU A 82 5.34 22.17 3.74
C GLU A 82 4.27 21.12 4.07
N CYS A 83 4.63 20.16 4.93
CA CYS A 83 3.71 19.10 5.33
C CYS A 83 2.60 19.67 6.22
N PRO A 84 1.37 19.14 6.16
CA PRO A 84 0.29 19.53 7.07
C PRO A 84 0.70 19.41 8.53
N ASP A 85 0.16 20.30 9.37
CA ASP A 85 0.37 20.26 10.82
C ASP A 85 -0.58 19.25 11.48
N ASP A 86 -1.81 19.12 10.97
CA ASP A 86 -2.81 18.22 11.53
C ASP A 86 -2.70 16.79 10.94
N PRO A 87 -2.44 15.77 11.76
CA PRO A 87 -2.41 14.36 11.33
C PRO A 87 -3.78 13.79 10.89
N TRP A 88 -4.89 14.41 11.28
CA TRP A 88 -6.24 13.85 11.14
C TRP A 88 -7.01 14.33 9.91
N ASP A 89 -6.42 15.22 9.11
CA ASP A 89 -7.14 15.95 8.07
C ASP A 89 -7.00 15.34 6.67
N GLU A 90 -8.01 15.57 5.82
CA GLU A 90 -7.98 15.32 4.38
C GLU A 90 -6.85 16.10 3.67
N GLU A 91 -6.23 17.05 4.38
CA GLU A 91 -5.06 17.82 3.98
C GLU A 91 -3.88 16.97 3.53
N TRP A 92 -3.65 15.76 4.08
CA TRP A 92 -2.53 14.91 3.62
C TRP A 92 -2.71 14.40 2.20
N ARG A 93 -3.96 14.12 1.79
CA ARG A 93 -4.26 13.73 0.40
C ARG A 93 -4.04 14.93 -0.52
N VAL A 94 -4.52 16.10 -0.13
CA VAL A 94 -4.35 17.35 -0.89
C VAL A 94 -2.88 17.73 -1.00
N TRP A 95 -2.12 17.63 0.09
CA TRP A 95 -0.69 17.89 0.14
C TRP A 95 0.09 16.96 -0.80
N TRP A 96 -0.25 15.68 -0.83
CA TRP A 96 0.36 14.75 -1.77
C TRP A 96 0.08 15.17 -3.21
N ASP A 97 -1.17 15.51 -3.54
CA ASP A 97 -1.52 15.97 -4.89
C ASP A 97 -0.77 17.25 -5.29
N LEU A 98 -0.44 18.12 -4.34
CA LEU A 98 0.34 19.34 -4.58
C LEU A 98 1.84 19.09 -4.82
N CYS A 99 2.43 18.05 -4.21
CA CYS A 99 3.89 17.84 -4.26
C CYS A 99 4.34 16.60 -5.04
N GLN A 100 3.46 15.66 -5.37
CA GLN A 100 3.86 14.35 -5.94
C GLN A 100 4.58 14.44 -7.30
N ASP A 101 4.32 15.49 -8.08
CA ASP A 101 4.98 15.72 -9.37
C ASP A 101 6.31 16.48 -9.23
N LEU A 102 6.61 16.99 -8.04
CA LEU A 102 7.80 17.78 -7.73
C LEU A 102 8.88 16.98 -7.00
N ILE A 103 8.53 15.80 -6.47
CA ILE A 103 9.45 14.94 -5.70
C ILE A 103 10.21 13.99 -6.61
N THR A 104 11.39 13.57 -6.16
CA THR A 104 12.19 12.59 -6.90
C THR A 104 11.59 11.17 -6.79
N VAL A 105 12.04 10.27 -7.66
CA VAL A 105 11.67 8.84 -7.60
C VAL A 105 12.11 8.24 -6.25
N GLU A 106 13.27 8.64 -5.74
CA GLU A 106 13.80 8.19 -4.45
C GLU A 106 12.96 8.70 -3.28
N GLN A 107 12.52 9.96 -3.30
CA GLN A 107 11.62 10.49 -2.28
C GLN A 107 10.27 9.76 -2.30
N ARG A 108 9.70 9.54 -3.49
CA ARG A 108 8.48 8.75 -3.65
C ARG A 108 8.65 7.32 -3.13
N ALA A 109 9.78 6.68 -3.42
CA ALA A 109 10.09 5.36 -2.89
C ALA A 109 10.18 5.39 -1.35
N ALA A 110 10.89 6.38 -0.78
CA ALA A 110 11.01 6.55 0.66
C ALA A 110 9.65 6.73 1.36
N VAL A 111 8.72 7.47 0.74
CA VAL A 111 7.32 7.53 1.22
C VAL A 111 6.74 6.13 1.32
N TRP A 112 6.79 5.37 0.23
CA TRP A 112 6.19 4.02 0.19
C TRP A 112 6.85 3.01 1.13
N GLU A 113 8.12 3.20 1.50
CA GLU A 113 8.76 2.41 2.54
C GLU A 113 8.16 2.69 3.93
N LEU A 114 7.72 3.92 4.21
CA LEU A 114 6.98 4.24 5.44
C LEU A 114 5.62 3.54 5.51
N PHE A 115 5.08 3.09 4.36
CA PHE A 115 3.82 2.33 4.26
C PHE A 115 4.05 0.84 3.92
N ALA A 116 5.24 0.29 4.18
CA ALA A 116 5.58 -1.08 3.81
C ALA A 116 4.63 -2.15 4.42
N GLU A 117 4.09 -1.90 5.62
CA GLU A 117 3.11 -2.77 6.29
C GLU A 117 1.73 -2.80 5.62
N MET A 118 1.51 -1.93 4.64
CA MET A 118 0.28 -1.82 3.86
C MET A 118 0.51 -2.17 2.38
N PRO A 119 0.84 -3.43 2.04
CA PRO A 119 1.04 -3.81 0.65
C PRO A 119 -0.26 -3.66 -0.16
N LEU A 120 -0.17 -3.17 -1.40
CA LEU A 120 -1.31 -3.06 -2.32
C LEU A 120 -1.72 -4.42 -2.92
N PHE A 121 -0.76 -5.34 -3.01
CA PHE A 121 -0.92 -6.67 -3.58
C PHE A 121 -0.40 -7.71 -2.60
N GLU A 122 -1.08 -8.85 -2.55
CA GLU A 122 -0.77 -9.96 -1.65
C GLU A 122 -0.69 -11.26 -2.45
N VAL A 123 0.11 -12.21 -1.96
CA VAL A 123 0.17 -13.58 -2.49
C VAL A 123 -0.52 -14.50 -1.49
N LEU A 124 -1.58 -15.16 -1.94
CA LEU A 124 -2.30 -16.17 -1.17
C LEU A 124 -1.92 -17.56 -1.65
N GLU A 125 -1.79 -18.51 -0.72
CA GLU A 125 -1.70 -19.93 -1.03
C GLU A 125 -3.13 -20.49 -1.24
N VAL A 126 -3.34 -21.25 -2.30
CA VAL A 126 -4.63 -21.86 -2.63
C VAL A 126 -4.45 -23.31 -3.03
N GLU A 127 -5.38 -24.16 -2.59
CA GLU A 127 -5.43 -25.57 -2.97
C GLU A 127 -6.29 -25.73 -4.23
N LEU A 128 -5.79 -26.50 -5.21
CA LEU A 128 -6.51 -26.88 -6.42
C LEU A 128 -7.11 -28.28 -6.25
N GLU A 129 -8.41 -28.43 -6.46
CA GLU A 129 -9.11 -29.72 -6.45
C GLU A 129 -9.16 -30.38 -7.84
#